data_AF-A0A9E1J8S8-F1
#
_entry.id   AF-A0A9E1J8S8-F1
#
_cell.length_a   1.000
_cell.length_b   1.000
_cell.length_c   1.000
_cell.angle_alpha   90.00
_cell.angle_beta   90.00
_cell.angle_gamma   90.00
#
_symmetry.space_group_name_H-M   'P 1'
#
loop_
_entity.id
_entity.type
_entity.pdbx_description
1 polymer ?
#
loop_
_entity_poly.entity_id
_entity_poly.type
_entity_poly.pdbx_seq_one_letter_code
_entity_poly.pdbx_strand_id
1 'polypeptide(L)'
;FLDPAGPVSVIDGGPGPQPQIAVLAASARVPWAGHMTLHAMADVYNAVKAQQTTLVFVNTRAQAEVVFNHLWRLNEDSLPIALHHGSLAPEQRRKVEAAMVRGALRAVVCTSTLDLGIDWGAVDLVIQVGAPKGLSRLVQRIGRANHRLDEPSHALLVPSNRFEVLECQAAAAAVMEGELDGEGPRRGGLDVLAQHILGTACGGPFVAAALYAEVCRAVPYEGLSRDTFDRVVDYVATGGYALRQYERYARLIVDSEGRHHVTGPRVARQYRLNVGTIVQEPMINVRLLRGRNLGQIEEWFIDQLVVGDTFAFAGEILRFEGMRETSATVSRAPGREAKVPSYYGGKFPLSTYLAARVRDLLADQKAQKKLPGPVRDWLSMQRRRSVLPAPEGLLVEGFPRGGKHYLVCYPFEGRLAHQTLGMLLTRRMERAGHRPFGFVASEYALAVWSLNQVEDVDPLFGEDMLGDDLEEWLAESNLMKRTFRNVALIAGLIDRRHPGQEKTGRQMTFSSDLIYDVLRKYEPDHILLRATQADAATGLLDIGRLGQMLGRIQGRIDYRRLERVSPLAVPLMLEIGKEAVHGDSMEDLLSEAAEDLIEEASRLI
;
A
#
# COMPACT_ATOMS: atom_id res chain seq x y z
N PHE A 1 -21.13 -23.87 5.51
CA PHE A 1 -21.25 -22.46 5.14
C PHE A 1 -22.44 -21.89 5.89
N LEU A 2 -22.28 -20.77 6.60
CA LEU A 2 -23.42 -20.08 7.21
C LEU A 2 -24.38 -19.73 6.07
N ASP A 3 -25.63 -20.16 6.18
CA ASP A 3 -26.69 -19.78 5.26
C ASP A 3 -26.94 -18.27 5.41
N PRO A 4 -26.62 -17.43 4.41
CA PRO A 4 -26.84 -15.99 4.52
C PRO A 4 -28.33 -15.63 4.68
N ALA A 5 -29.23 -16.55 4.31
CA ALA A 5 -30.67 -16.39 4.39
C ALA A 5 -31.31 -17.17 5.55
N GLY A 6 -30.53 -17.96 6.29
CA GLY A 6 -31.00 -18.67 7.48
C GLY A 6 -31.24 -17.70 8.63
N PRO A 7 -32.19 -17.98 9.55
CA PRO A 7 -32.42 -17.12 10.69
C PRO A 7 -31.18 -17.09 11.61
N VAL A 8 -30.35 -16.06 11.47
CA VAL A 8 -29.26 -15.78 12.40
C VAL A 8 -29.86 -15.08 13.61
N SER A 9 -29.72 -15.71 14.78
CA SER A 9 -30.02 -15.04 16.05
C SER A 9 -28.80 -14.22 16.44
N VAL A 10 -28.87 -12.90 16.29
CA VAL A 10 -27.84 -12.00 16.82
C VAL A 10 -28.02 -11.94 18.33
N ILE A 11 -27.05 -12.46 19.08
CA ILE A 11 -27.00 -12.30 20.53
C ILE A 11 -26.25 -10.99 20.79
N ASP A 12 -26.98 -9.97 21.21
CA ASP A 12 -26.38 -8.71 21.65
C ASP A 12 -25.85 -8.90 23.08
N GLY A 13 -24.53 -8.83 23.24
CA GLY A 13 -23.84 -8.91 24.52
C GLY A 13 -23.93 -7.64 25.36
N GLY A 14 -24.60 -6.59 24.87
CA GLY A 14 -24.59 -5.26 25.46
C GLY A 14 -23.32 -4.47 25.13
N PRO A 15 -23.29 -3.17 25.46
CA PRO A 15 -22.12 -2.34 25.20
C PRO A 15 -20.97 -2.77 26.13
N GLY A 16 -19.83 -3.14 25.53
CA GLY A 16 -18.58 -3.30 26.26
C GLY A 16 -18.04 -1.96 26.79
N PRO A 17 -17.04 -1.99 27.69
CA PRO A 17 -16.40 -0.78 28.19
C PRO A 17 -15.73 -0.01 27.03
N GLN A 18 -15.80 1.31 27.10
CA GLN A 18 -15.17 2.18 26.11
C GLN A 18 -13.64 2.08 26.18
N PRO A 19 -12.93 1.95 25.04
CA PRO A 19 -11.48 1.86 25.04
C PRO A 19 -10.86 3.17 25.53
N GLN A 20 -9.70 3.08 26.17
CA GLN A 20 -8.90 4.23 26.60
C GLN A 20 -7.75 4.44 25.61
N ILE A 21 -7.92 5.38 24.68
CA ILE A 21 -6.94 5.65 23.63
C ILE A 21 -6.32 7.02 23.89
N ALA A 22 -5.01 7.03 24.15
CA ALA A 22 -4.21 8.25 24.24
C ALA A 22 -3.39 8.44 22.97
N VAL A 23 -3.24 9.69 22.52
CA VAL A 23 -2.24 10.07 21.51
C VAL A 23 -1.08 10.73 22.24
N LEU A 24 0.12 10.21 22.06
CA LEU A 24 1.30 10.72 22.74
C LEU A 24 1.56 12.17 22.32
N ALA A 25 1.36 13.11 23.25
CA ALA A 25 1.91 14.44 23.16
C ALA A 25 3.38 14.35 23.60
N ALA A 26 4.24 13.93 22.67
CA ALA A 26 5.66 13.66 22.98
C ALA A 26 6.28 14.84 23.74
N SER A 27 7.11 14.52 24.73
CA SER A 27 7.90 15.51 25.48
C SER A 27 8.87 16.27 24.56
N ALA A 28 9.30 15.62 23.46
CA ALA A 28 10.05 16.19 22.35
C ALA A 28 9.15 16.83 21.28
N ARG A 29 9.68 17.86 20.60
CA ARG A 29 9.00 18.56 19.49
C ARG A 29 8.71 17.57 18.35
N VAL A 30 7.42 17.33 18.06
CA VAL A 30 6.99 16.43 16.97
C VAL A 30 7.63 16.88 15.64
N PRO A 31 8.36 15.99 14.94
CA PRO A 31 9.00 16.30 13.67
C PRO A 31 8.00 16.71 12.58
N TRP A 32 8.44 17.55 11.64
CA TRP A 32 7.63 17.90 10.47
C TRP A 32 7.45 16.71 9.53
N ALA A 33 8.46 15.84 9.43
CA ALA A 33 8.50 14.70 8.52
C ALA A 33 9.19 13.48 9.15
N GLY A 34 9.10 12.33 8.46
CA GLY A 34 9.75 11.09 8.86
C GLY A 34 8.78 10.04 9.42
N HIS A 35 9.26 8.78 9.45
CA HIS A 35 8.45 7.59 9.77
C HIS A 35 9.07 6.73 10.89
N MET A 36 10.21 7.12 11.45
CA MET A 36 10.99 6.29 12.38
C MET A 36 10.65 6.53 13.86
N THR A 37 9.91 7.60 14.16
CA THR A 37 9.40 7.89 15.51
C THR A 37 10.46 8.00 16.62
N LEU A 38 11.74 8.19 16.25
CA LEU A 38 12.86 8.18 17.19
C LEU A 38 12.73 9.20 18.33
N HIS A 39 12.15 10.36 18.03
CA HIS A 39 11.92 11.46 18.99
C HIS A 39 11.08 11.05 20.22
N ALA A 40 10.30 9.97 20.14
CA ALA A 40 9.38 9.53 21.18
C ALA A 40 9.80 8.22 21.87
N MET A 41 10.96 7.65 21.53
CA MET A 41 11.33 6.30 22.03
C MET A 41 11.56 6.25 23.54
N ALA A 42 12.01 7.33 24.15
CA ALA A 42 12.11 7.43 25.61
C ALA A 42 10.72 7.38 26.29
N ASP A 43 9.74 8.11 25.74
CA ASP A 43 8.35 8.08 26.23
C ASP A 43 7.73 6.69 26.04
N VAL A 44 8.02 6.01 24.91
CA VAL A 44 7.59 4.62 24.68
C VAL A 44 8.20 3.66 25.68
N TYR A 45 9.52 3.77 25.95
CA TYR A 45 10.19 2.94 26.96
C TYR A 45 9.59 3.15 28.36
N ASN A 46 9.31 4.40 28.74
CA ASN A 46 8.65 4.72 30.00
C ASN A 46 7.23 4.13 30.09
N ALA A 47 6.45 4.18 29.00
CA ALA A 47 5.14 3.55 28.94
C ALA A 47 5.23 2.02 29.10
N VAL A 48 6.20 1.38 28.45
CA VAL A 48 6.49 -0.06 28.64
C VAL A 48 6.89 -0.37 30.08
N LYS A 49 7.71 0.49 30.71
CA LYS A 49 8.13 0.34 32.10
C LYS A 49 6.95 0.46 33.08
N ALA A 50 5.84 1.10 32.72
CA ALA A 50 4.68 1.25 33.58
C ALA A 50 3.69 0.06 33.58
N GLN A 51 3.78 -0.88 32.62
CA GLN A 51 2.74 -1.90 32.36
C GLN A 51 3.26 -3.33 32.39
N GLN A 52 2.55 -4.32 32.96
CA GLN A 52 3.04 -5.71 33.08
C GLN A 52 3.50 -6.31 31.75
N THR A 53 2.66 -6.22 30.72
CA THR A 53 2.97 -6.66 29.37
C THR A 53 2.42 -5.68 28.34
N THR A 54 3.27 -5.25 27.41
CA THR A 54 2.93 -4.30 26.34
C THR A 54 3.16 -4.89 24.95
N LEU A 55 2.21 -4.69 24.03
CA LEU A 55 2.44 -4.92 22.60
C LEU A 55 2.79 -3.61 21.90
N VAL A 56 3.95 -3.55 21.26
CA VAL A 56 4.39 -2.37 20.49
C VAL A 56 4.24 -2.69 19.00
N PHE A 57 3.11 -2.30 18.42
CA PHE A 57 2.83 -2.48 17.01
C PHE A 57 3.54 -1.44 16.14
N VAL A 58 4.11 -1.91 15.04
CA VAL A 58 4.77 -1.11 14.00
C VAL A 58 4.21 -1.47 12.63
N ASN A 59 4.32 -0.56 11.67
CA ASN A 59 3.73 -0.75 10.34
C ASN A 59 4.63 -1.54 9.38
N THR A 60 5.95 -1.53 9.59
CA THR A 60 6.91 -2.21 8.70
C THR A 60 7.94 -3.02 9.48
N ARG A 61 8.52 -4.04 8.83
CA ARG A 61 9.58 -4.86 9.42
C ARG A 61 10.82 -4.03 9.75
N ALA A 62 11.18 -3.09 8.87
CA ALA A 62 12.29 -2.18 9.11
C ALA A 62 12.05 -1.28 10.33
N GLN A 63 10.84 -0.75 10.49
CA GLN A 63 10.46 0.03 11.67
C GLN A 63 10.50 -0.83 12.94
N ALA A 64 10.11 -2.11 12.87
CA ALA A 64 10.20 -3.04 13.99
C ALA A 64 11.64 -3.20 14.50
N GLU A 65 12.58 -3.43 13.59
CA GLU A 65 14.01 -3.57 13.91
C GLU A 65 14.58 -2.28 14.50
N VAL A 66 14.25 -1.11 13.92
CA VAL A 66 14.70 0.20 14.42
C VAL A 66 14.17 0.47 15.82
N VAL A 67 12.85 0.30 16.03
CA VAL A 67 12.21 0.51 17.33
C VAL A 67 12.78 -0.45 18.38
N PHE A 68 12.94 -1.73 18.04
CA PHE A 68 13.53 -2.72 18.94
C PHE A 68 14.95 -2.34 19.35
N ASN A 69 15.81 -1.97 18.39
CA ASN A 69 17.18 -1.56 18.69
C ASN A 69 17.25 -0.30 19.55
N HIS A 70 16.36 0.68 19.34
CA HIS A 70 16.29 1.88 20.18
C HIS A 70 15.82 1.57 21.59
N LEU A 71 14.76 0.77 21.74
CA LEU A 71 14.30 0.32 23.05
C LEU A 71 15.39 -0.48 23.77
N TRP A 72 16.12 -1.34 23.06
CA TRP A 72 17.24 -2.10 23.62
C TRP A 72 18.34 -1.20 24.17
N ARG A 73 18.68 -0.11 23.47
CA ARG A 73 19.69 0.88 23.94
C ARG A 73 19.22 1.66 25.16
N LEU A 74 17.93 1.95 25.25
CA LEU A 74 17.32 2.65 26.39
C LEU A 74 17.06 1.73 27.59
N ASN A 75 17.20 0.41 27.41
CA ASN A 75 16.79 -0.62 28.38
C ASN A 75 17.76 -0.77 29.56
N GLU A 76 17.95 0.30 30.33
CA GLU A 76 18.80 0.30 31.52
C GLU A 76 18.31 -0.68 32.60
N ASP A 77 17.00 -0.94 32.65
CA ASP A 77 16.38 -1.84 33.64
C ASP A 77 16.43 -3.33 33.22
N SER A 78 17.04 -3.65 32.07
CA SER A 78 17.11 -5.03 31.54
C SER A 78 15.73 -5.70 31.40
N LEU A 79 14.71 -4.94 31.02
CA LEU A 79 13.36 -5.44 30.79
C LEU A 79 13.37 -6.51 29.68
N PRO A 80 12.62 -7.63 29.83
CA PRO A 80 12.53 -8.65 28.81
C PRO A 80 11.67 -8.16 27.62
N ILE A 81 12.33 -7.61 26.60
CA ILE A 81 11.70 -7.10 25.36
C ILE A 81 12.05 -8.04 24.21
N ALA A 82 11.05 -8.43 23.41
CA ALA A 82 11.24 -9.31 22.26
C ALA A 82 10.80 -8.64 20.93
N LEU A 83 11.26 -9.19 19.81
CA LEU A 83 10.88 -8.80 18.46
C LEU A 83 10.06 -9.93 17.80
N HIS A 84 8.99 -9.58 17.08
CA HIS A 84 8.13 -10.54 16.39
C HIS A 84 7.62 -10.04 15.03
N HIS A 85 8.13 -10.59 13.93
CA HIS A 85 7.60 -10.33 12.58
C HIS A 85 7.83 -11.50 11.63
N GLY A 86 7.14 -11.49 10.48
CA GLY A 86 7.12 -12.63 9.54
C GLY A 86 8.46 -13.04 8.93
N SER A 87 9.46 -12.15 8.90
CA SER A 87 10.82 -12.51 8.45
C SER A 87 11.63 -13.33 9.46
N LEU A 88 11.18 -13.47 10.72
CA LEU A 88 11.90 -14.25 11.72
C LEU A 88 11.71 -15.76 11.50
N ALA A 89 12.76 -16.52 11.84
CA ALA A 89 12.73 -17.97 11.78
C ALA A 89 11.54 -18.53 12.59
N PRO A 90 10.83 -19.58 12.12
CA PRO A 90 9.68 -20.14 12.83
C PRO A 90 9.98 -20.54 14.27
N GLU A 91 11.19 -21.04 14.55
CA GLU A 91 11.61 -21.40 15.90
C GLU A 91 11.71 -20.17 16.83
N GLN A 92 12.25 -19.07 16.33
CA GLN A 92 12.35 -17.81 17.10
C GLN A 92 10.95 -17.25 17.40
N ARG A 93 10.04 -17.27 16.43
CA ARG A 93 8.63 -16.86 16.65
C ARG A 93 7.97 -17.70 17.73
N ARG A 94 8.04 -19.03 17.64
CA ARG A 94 7.51 -19.95 18.66
C ARG A 94 8.10 -19.72 20.06
N LYS A 95 9.38 -19.36 20.16
CA LYS A 95 10.02 -19.02 21.45
C LYS A 95 9.41 -17.76 22.07
N VAL A 96 9.20 -16.72 21.26
CA VAL A 96 8.55 -15.47 21.70
C VAL A 96 7.10 -15.74 22.09
N GLU A 97 6.34 -16.42 21.24
CA GLU A 97 4.94 -16.80 21.50
C GLU A 97 4.81 -17.60 22.81
N ALA A 98 5.68 -18.59 23.04
CA ALA A 98 5.68 -19.35 24.29
C ALA A 98 6.06 -18.51 25.52
N ALA A 99 6.97 -17.53 25.37
CA ALA A 99 7.33 -16.62 26.46
C ALA A 99 6.20 -15.62 26.77
N MET A 100 5.44 -15.18 25.76
CA MET A 100 4.24 -14.37 25.94
C MET A 100 3.17 -15.13 26.74
N VAL A 101 2.85 -16.37 26.36
CA VAL A 101 1.86 -17.21 27.06
C VAL A 101 2.22 -17.42 28.54
N ARG A 102 3.51 -17.44 28.87
CA ARG A 102 3.99 -17.56 30.27
C ARG A 102 4.04 -16.24 31.03
N GLY A 103 3.71 -15.10 30.41
CA GLY A 103 3.84 -13.78 31.03
C GLY A 103 5.30 -13.37 31.32
N ALA A 104 6.27 -13.91 30.59
CA ALA A 104 7.69 -13.69 30.85
C ALA A 104 8.28 -12.46 30.14
N LEU A 105 7.47 -11.75 29.36
CA LEU A 105 7.89 -10.61 28.54
C LEU A 105 7.21 -9.32 29.01
N ARG A 106 8.02 -8.26 29.08
CA ARG A 106 7.57 -6.90 29.39
C ARG A 106 7.02 -6.21 28.15
N ALA A 107 7.65 -6.44 27.01
CA ALA A 107 7.12 -5.95 25.74
C ALA A 107 7.47 -6.85 24.56
N VAL A 108 6.64 -6.77 23.52
CA VAL A 108 6.92 -7.37 22.21
C VAL A 108 6.73 -6.34 21.12
N VAL A 109 7.82 -6.00 20.41
CA VAL A 109 7.78 -5.17 19.21
C VAL A 109 7.35 -6.05 18.04
N CYS A 110 6.23 -5.72 17.40
CA CYS A 110 5.64 -6.61 16.41
C CYS A 110 4.97 -5.91 15.23
N THR A 111 4.92 -6.60 14.09
CA THR A 111 4.07 -6.20 12.96
C THR A 111 2.70 -6.87 13.07
N SER A 112 1.92 -6.91 11.98
CA SER A 112 0.60 -7.54 11.92
C SER A 112 0.57 -9.04 12.21
N THR A 113 1.72 -9.68 12.44
CA THR A 113 1.80 -11.08 12.86
C THR A 113 1.09 -11.39 14.18
N LEU A 114 0.85 -10.38 15.02
CA LEU A 114 0.12 -10.53 16.28
C LEU A 114 -1.23 -9.79 16.26
N ASP A 115 -1.68 -9.26 15.10
CA ASP A 115 -2.93 -8.49 14.97
C ASP A 115 -4.18 -9.37 15.17
N LEU A 116 -4.15 -10.64 14.77
CA LEU A 116 -5.34 -11.50 14.61
C LEU A 116 -5.27 -12.84 15.37
N GLY A 117 -6.40 -13.21 15.98
CA GLY A 117 -6.80 -14.61 16.16
C GLY A 117 -6.22 -15.40 17.35
N ILE A 118 -5.43 -14.79 18.23
CA ILE A 118 -4.86 -15.47 19.41
C ILE A 118 -4.99 -14.56 20.63
N ASP A 119 -5.53 -15.10 21.71
CA ASP A 119 -5.46 -14.47 23.04
C ASP A 119 -4.05 -14.69 23.59
N TRP A 120 -3.29 -13.60 23.71
CA TRP A 120 -1.89 -13.64 24.13
C TRP A 120 -1.71 -13.58 25.66
N GLY A 121 -2.81 -13.64 26.43
CA GLY A 121 -2.80 -13.47 27.87
C GLY A 121 -2.99 -12.00 28.29
N ALA A 122 -2.58 -11.68 29.52
CA ALA A 122 -2.79 -10.36 30.14
C ALA A 122 -1.85 -9.29 29.54
N VAL A 123 -2.14 -8.84 28.32
CA VAL A 123 -1.55 -7.61 27.75
C VAL A 123 -2.30 -6.41 28.33
N ASP A 124 -1.61 -5.50 29.01
CA ASP A 124 -2.25 -4.35 29.65
C ASP A 124 -2.34 -3.13 28.72
N LEU A 125 -1.40 -3.04 27.76
CA LEU A 125 -1.25 -1.88 26.89
C LEU A 125 -0.86 -2.28 25.47
N VAL A 126 -1.49 -1.62 24.51
CA VAL A 126 -1.09 -1.61 23.11
C VAL A 126 -0.49 -0.25 22.75
N ILE A 127 0.75 -0.23 22.30
CA ILE A 127 1.40 0.96 21.73
C ILE A 127 1.41 0.82 20.21
N GLN A 128 0.87 1.79 19.50
CA GLN A 128 0.89 1.86 18.04
C GLN A 128 1.91 2.91 17.61
N VAL A 129 3.06 2.47 17.07
CA VAL A 129 4.10 3.36 16.55
C VAL A 129 3.82 3.73 15.11
N GLY A 130 3.79 5.04 14.86
CA GLY A 130 3.28 5.63 13.64
C GLY A 130 1.76 5.52 13.53
N ALA A 131 1.19 6.25 12.59
CA ALA A 131 -0.26 6.26 12.45
C ALA A 131 -0.82 4.90 11.96
N PRO A 132 -2.05 4.52 12.36
CA PRO A 132 -2.58 3.16 12.19
C PRO A 132 -2.94 2.80 10.74
N LYS A 133 -3.09 3.80 9.85
CA LYS A 133 -3.51 3.71 8.44
C LYS A 133 -4.95 3.22 8.21
N GLY A 134 -5.55 2.52 9.16
CA GLY A 134 -6.95 2.13 9.13
C GLY A 134 -7.52 1.86 10.52
N LEU A 135 -8.82 2.10 10.65
CA LEU A 135 -9.61 2.04 11.88
C LEU A 135 -9.87 0.61 12.33
N SER A 136 -10.31 -0.28 11.44
CA SER A 136 -10.52 -1.70 11.73
C SER A 136 -9.23 -2.39 12.19
N ARG A 137 -8.09 -2.02 11.62
CA ARG A 137 -6.79 -2.46 12.11
C ARG A 137 -6.51 -1.94 13.51
N LEU A 138 -6.73 -0.64 13.74
CA LEU A 138 -6.53 -0.07 15.05
C LEU A 138 -7.39 -0.80 16.10
N VAL A 139 -8.68 -0.99 15.82
CA VAL A 139 -9.61 -1.72 16.69
C VAL A 139 -9.14 -3.16 16.96
N GLN A 140 -8.70 -3.89 15.93
CA GLN A 140 -8.13 -5.24 16.09
C GLN A 140 -6.88 -5.25 16.98
N ARG A 141 -6.01 -4.25 16.83
CA ARG A 141 -4.78 -4.11 17.62
C ARG A 141 -5.07 -3.74 19.07
N ILE A 142 -5.86 -2.70 19.31
CA ILE A 142 -6.16 -2.25 20.68
C ILE A 142 -6.94 -3.32 21.43
N GLY A 143 -7.79 -4.09 20.75
CA GLY A 143 -8.52 -5.21 21.34
C GLY A 143 -7.61 -6.32 21.87
N ARG A 144 -6.30 -6.28 21.63
CA ARG A 144 -5.31 -7.17 22.26
C ARG A 144 -5.02 -6.78 23.71
N ALA A 145 -5.16 -5.50 24.07
CA ALA A 145 -5.02 -5.04 25.44
C ALA A 145 -6.31 -5.31 26.22
N ASN A 146 -6.17 -5.87 27.43
CA ASN A 146 -7.25 -6.26 28.31
C ASN A 146 -8.34 -7.03 27.57
N HIS A 147 -7.97 -8.15 26.92
CA HIS A 147 -8.87 -8.96 26.09
C HIS A 147 -9.90 -9.73 26.93
N ARG A 148 -10.76 -8.99 27.65
CA ARG A 148 -11.79 -9.44 28.58
C ARG A 148 -13.05 -8.61 28.35
N LEU A 149 -14.22 -9.19 28.62
CA LEU A 149 -15.51 -8.54 28.35
C LEU A 149 -15.70 -7.23 29.14
N ASP A 150 -15.25 -7.20 30.39
CA ASP A 150 -15.58 -6.14 31.35
C ASP A 150 -14.43 -5.15 31.58
N GLU A 151 -13.32 -5.25 30.84
CA GLU A 151 -12.17 -4.37 30.99
C GLU A 151 -11.94 -3.53 29.73
N PRO A 152 -11.70 -2.21 29.86
CA PRO A 152 -11.42 -1.37 28.71
C PRO A 152 -10.04 -1.71 28.13
N SER A 153 -9.95 -1.82 26.81
CA SER A 153 -8.67 -1.87 26.12
C SER A 153 -7.92 -0.55 26.26
N HIS A 154 -6.63 -0.61 26.62
CA HIS A 154 -5.77 0.58 26.71
C HIS A 154 -4.83 0.66 25.51
N ALA A 155 -4.74 1.85 24.92
CA ALA A 155 -3.85 2.09 23.80
C ALA A 155 -3.14 3.45 23.85
N LEU A 156 -1.90 3.47 23.36
CA LEU A 156 -1.10 4.68 23.16
C LEU A 156 -0.67 4.78 21.70
N LEU A 157 -1.13 5.81 21.00
CA LEU A 157 -0.74 6.09 19.62
C LEU A 157 0.47 7.03 19.61
N VAL A 158 1.52 6.68 18.87
CA VAL A 158 2.80 7.40 18.87
C VAL A 158 3.10 7.89 17.45
N PRO A 159 2.63 9.08 17.06
CA PRO A 159 2.78 9.59 15.70
C PRO A 159 4.25 9.93 15.38
N SER A 160 4.67 9.68 14.14
CA SER A 160 6.06 9.90 13.70
C SER A 160 6.32 11.36 13.28
N ASN A 161 5.28 12.05 12.81
CA ASN A 161 5.33 13.41 12.28
C ASN A 161 3.99 14.13 12.50
N ARG A 162 3.93 15.42 12.16
CA ARG A 162 2.75 16.27 12.40
C ARG A 162 1.49 15.83 11.66
N PHE A 163 1.58 15.32 10.44
CA PHE A 163 0.41 14.76 9.74
C PHE A 163 -0.10 13.50 10.43
N GLU A 164 0.80 12.63 10.90
CA GLU A 164 0.43 11.45 11.66
C GLU A 164 -0.26 11.78 13.00
N VAL A 165 0.02 12.95 13.61
CA VAL A 165 -0.76 13.40 14.77
C VAL A 165 -2.23 13.61 14.40
N LEU A 166 -2.50 14.22 13.25
CA LEU A 166 -3.87 14.41 12.75
C LEU A 166 -4.55 13.06 12.50
N GLU A 167 -3.83 12.13 11.86
CA GLU A 167 -4.32 10.78 11.59
C GLU A 167 -4.62 10.01 12.89
N CYS A 168 -3.71 10.01 13.86
CA CYS A 168 -3.91 9.36 15.17
C CYS A 168 -5.09 9.98 15.93
N GLN A 169 -5.24 11.31 15.91
CA GLN A 169 -6.34 11.99 16.57
C GLN A 169 -7.70 11.67 15.93
N ALA A 170 -7.74 11.65 14.59
CA ALA A 170 -8.92 11.28 13.82
C ALA A 170 -9.31 9.82 14.06
N ALA A 171 -8.33 8.91 14.08
CA ALA A 171 -8.55 7.49 14.34
C ALA A 171 -9.06 7.25 15.77
N ALA A 172 -8.44 7.87 16.77
CA ALA A 172 -8.88 7.75 18.15
C ALA A 172 -10.33 8.25 18.33
N ALA A 173 -10.67 9.41 17.73
CA ALA A 173 -12.04 9.92 17.77
C ALA A 173 -13.04 8.98 17.10
N ALA A 174 -12.70 8.43 15.92
CA ALA A 174 -13.57 7.50 15.21
C ALA A 174 -13.80 6.18 15.98
N VAL A 175 -12.78 5.65 16.67
CA VAL A 175 -12.98 4.47 17.54
C VAL A 175 -13.97 4.78 18.67
N MET A 176 -13.83 5.94 19.32
CA MET A 176 -14.74 6.34 20.41
C MET A 176 -16.18 6.54 19.94
N GLU A 177 -16.38 6.83 18.65
CA GLU A 177 -17.70 6.96 18.02
C GLU A 177 -18.29 5.60 17.57
N GLY A 178 -17.55 4.49 17.73
CA GLY A 178 -17.98 3.15 17.32
C GLY A 178 -17.90 2.90 15.82
N GLU A 179 -17.17 3.74 15.09
CA GLU A 179 -17.02 3.64 13.65
C GLU A 179 -15.99 2.54 13.29
N LEU A 180 -16.18 1.91 12.14
CA LEU A 180 -15.23 0.95 11.57
C LEU A 180 -15.03 1.28 10.10
N ASP A 181 -13.77 1.25 9.66
CA ASP A 181 -13.48 1.34 8.23
C ASP A 181 -13.39 -0.07 7.61
N GLY A 182 -13.64 -0.13 6.32
CA GLY A 182 -13.65 -1.40 5.61
C GLY A 182 -14.25 -1.16 4.25
N GLU A 183 -13.61 -1.70 3.23
CA GLU A 183 -14.26 -1.74 1.93
C GLU A 183 -15.40 -2.76 2.00
N GLY A 184 -16.49 -2.45 1.32
CA GLY A 184 -17.57 -3.41 1.12
C GLY A 184 -17.07 -4.68 0.41
N PRO A 185 -17.93 -5.68 0.27
CA PRO A 185 -17.60 -6.90 -0.45
C PRO A 185 -17.04 -6.56 -1.84
N ARG A 186 -15.84 -7.04 -2.13
CA ARG A 186 -15.21 -6.86 -3.45
C ARG A 186 -15.75 -7.91 -4.41
N ARG A 187 -15.83 -7.54 -5.70
CA ARG A 187 -16.07 -8.52 -6.78
C ARG A 187 -14.92 -9.53 -6.81
N GLY A 188 -15.25 -10.80 -6.97
CA GLY A 188 -14.28 -11.89 -7.02
C GLY A 188 -13.49 -11.90 -8.32
N GLY A 189 -12.19 -12.19 -8.22
CA GLY A 189 -11.31 -12.35 -9.39
C GLY A 189 -11.69 -13.58 -10.22
N LEU A 190 -11.59 -13.47 -11.55
CA LEU A 190 -11.87 -14.59 -12.48
C LEU A 190 -10.77 -15.65 -12.45
N ASP A 191 -9.54 -15.26 -12.11
CA ASP A 191 -8.41 -16.13 -11.84
C ASP A 191 -8.61 -16.99 -10.58
N VAL A 192 -9.12 -16.38 -9.50
CA VAL A 192 -9.50 -17.09 -8.27
C VAL A 192 -10.64 -18.06 -8.56
N LEU A 193 -11.64 -17.65 -9.34
CA LEU A 193 -12.73 -18.53 -9.78
C LEU A 193 -12.19 -19.72 -10.61
N ALA A 194 -11.27 -19.48 -11.54
CA ALA A 194 -10.64 -20.53 -12.32
C ALA A 194 -9.89 -21.54 -11.43
N GLN A 195 -9.15 -21.03 -10.43
CA GLN A 195 -8.47 -21.87 -9.43
C GLN A 195 -9.47 -22.71 -8.63
N HIS A 196 -10.60 -22.12 -8.23
CA HIS A 196 -11.64 -22.79 -7.47
C HIS A 196 -12.35 -23.91 -8.27
N ILE A 197 -12.67 -23.66 -9.55
CA ILE A 197 -13.28 -24.65 -10.43
C ILE A 197 -12.35 -25.85 -10.61
N LEU A 198 -11.05 -25.62 -10.86
CA LEU A 198 -10.08 -26.70 -10.97
C LEU A 198 -9.94 -27.47 -9.64
N GLY A 199 -9.94 -26.76 -8.52
CA GLY A 199 -9.90 -27.35 -7.19
C GLY A 199 -11.09 -28.24 -6.89
N THR A 200 -12.29 -27.81 -7.29
CA THR A 200 -13.53 -28.58 -7.18
C THR A 200 -13.39 -29.91 -7.92
N ALA A 201 -12.94 -29.86 -9.18
CA ALA A 201 -12.69 -31.05 -9.99
C ALA A 201 -11.65 -32.01 -9.38
N CYS A 202 -10.65 -31.47 -8.68
CA CYS A 202 -9.63 -32.26 -7.98
C CYS A 202 -10.19 -32.97 -6.74
N GLY A 203 -11.22 -32.41 -6.11
CA GLY A 203 -11.95 -33.04 -4.99
C GLY A 203 -12.97 -34.09 -5.44
N GLY A 204 -13.57 -33.89 -6.61
CA GLY A 204 -14.49 -34.83 -7.24
C GLY A 204 -15.16 -34.24 -8.48
N PRO A 205 -15.86 -35.04 -9.29
CA PRO A 205 -16.54 -34.54 -10.48
C PRO A 205 -17.68 -33.57 -10.15
N PHE A 206 -17.90 -32.57 -11.00
CA PHE A 206 -18.93 -31.55 -10.80
C PHE A 206 -19.81 -31.34 -12.04
N VAL A 207 -21.05 -30.90 -11.83
CA VAL A 207 -21.94 -30.42 -12.89
C VAL A 207 -21.87 -28.90 -12.95
N ALA A 208 -21.57 -28.33 -14.12
CA ALA A 208 -21.32 -26.89 -14.28
C ALA A 208 -22.49 -26.02 -13.78
N ALA A 209 -23.74 -26.42 -14.06
CA ALA A 209 -24.92 -25.70 -13.59
C ALA A 209 -25.07 -25.68 -12.06
N ALA A 210 -24.76 -26.79 -11.40
CA ALA A 210 -24.81 -26.88 -9.94
C ALA A 210 -23.69 -26.06 -9.29
N LEU A 211 -22.47 -26.12 -9.84
CA LEU A 211 -21.35 -25.32 -9.37
C LEU A 211 -21.60 -23.82 -9.56
N TYR A 212 -22.18 -23.40 -10.69
CA TYR A 212 -22.57 -22.00 -10.92
C TYR A 212 -23.54 -21.50 -9.84
N ALA A 213 -24.59 -22.28 -9.55
CA ALA A 213 -25.57 -21.94 -8.52
C ALA A 213 -24.92 -21.83 -7.13
N GLU A 214 -23.96 -22.70 -6.82
CA GLU A 214 -23.19 -22.63 -5.57
C GLU A 214 -22.30 -21.38 -5.51
N VAL A 215 -21.53 -21.10 -6.57
CA VAL A 215 -20.62 -19.95 -6.64
C VAL A 215 -21.37 -18.63 -6.48
N CYS A 216 -22.54 -18.47 -7.10
CA CYS A 216 -23.33 -17.24 -7.01
C CYS A 216 -23.91 -16.99 -5.61
N ARG A 217 -23.86 -17.97 -4.68
CA ARG A 217 -24.21 -17.73 -3.26
C ARG A 217 -23.12 -16.98 -2.51
N ALA A 218 -21.90 -16.94 -3.04
CA ALA A 218 -20.82 -16.16 -2.45
C ALA A 218 -20.93 -14.70 -2.93
N VAL A 219 -21.00 -13.76 -1.99
CA VAL A 219 -21.14 -12.31 -2.27
C VAL A 219 -20.18 -11.79 -3.36
N PRO A 220 -18.88 -12.18 -3.41
CA PRO A 220 -17.98 -11.72 -4.47
C PRO A 220 -18.42 -12.10 -5.89
N TYR A 221 -19.25 -13.14 -6.05
CA TYR A 221 -19.70 -13.68 -7.32
C TYR A 221 -21.23 -13.61 -7.50
N GLU A 222 -21.96 -12.90 -6.65
CA GLU A 222 -23.43 -12.80 -6.73
C GLU A 222 -23.92 -12.23 -8.08
N GLY A 223 -23.13 -11.30 -8.65
CA GLY A 223 -23.38 -10.68 -9.96
C GLY A 223 -22.71 -11.40 -11.14
N LEU A 224 -22.18 -12.62 -10.95
CA LEU A 224 -21.49 -13.36 -12.01
C LEU A 224 -22.48 -13.82 -13.08
N SER A 225 -22.31 -13.36 -14.31
CA SER A 225 -23.13 -13.83 -15.43
C SER A 225 -22.82 -15.28 -15.78
N ARG A 226 -23.84 -16.02 -16.20
CA ARG A 226 -23.69 -17.42 -16.61
C ARG A 226 -22.68 -17.59 -17.75
N ASP A 227 -22.74 -16.69 -18.74
CA ASP A 227 -21.79 -16.65 -19.86
C ASP A 227 -20.34 -16.53 -19.37
N THR A 228 -20.06 -15.59 -18.46
CA THR A 228 -18.70 -15.43 -17.93
C THR A 228 -18.26 -16.67 -17.14
N PHE A 229 -19.15 -17.29 -16.35
CA PHE A 229 -18.84 -18.55 -15.67
C PHE A 229 -18.49 -19.67 -16.66
N ASP A 230 -19.30 -19.87 -17.70
CA ASP A 230 -19.07 -20.92 -18.70
C ASP A 230 -17.74 -20.70 -19.46
N ARG A 231 -17.39 -19.45 -19.76
CA ARG A 231 -16.07 -19.09 -20.31
C ARG A 231 -14.91 -19.45 -19.37
N VAL A 232 -15.10 -19.29 -18.05
CA VAL A 232 -14.10 -19.70 -17.06
C VAL A 232 -14.00 -21.22 -16.99
N VAL A 233 -15.12 -21.96 -17.08
CA VAL A 233 -15.10 -23.42 -17.16
C VAL A 233 -14.37 -23.89 -18.43
N ASP A 234 -14.63 -23.31 -19.60
CA ASP A 234 -13.93 -23.67 -20.85
C ASP A 234 -12.43 -23.35 -20.79
N TYR A 235 -12.07 -22.22 -20.18
CA TYR A 235 -10.67 -21.91 -19.87
C TYR A 235 -10.03 -22.96 -18.94
N VAL A 236 -10.72 -23.37 -17.88
CA VAL A 236 -10.19 -24.41 -16.98
C VAL A 236 -10.05 -25.72 -17.73
N ALA A 237 -11.05 -26.10 -18.53
CA ALA A 237 -11.09 -27.37 -19.25
C ALA A 237 -10.00 -27.50 -20.32
N THR A 238 -9.84 -26.49 -21.19
CA THR A 238 -8.94 -26.58 -22.37
C THR A 238 -7.98 -25.41 -22.53
N GLY A 239 -7.96 -24.45 -21.60
CA GLY A 239 -7.22 -23.21 -21.75
C GLY A 239 -7.92 -22.16 -22.61
N GLY A 240 -9.19 -22.38 -22.99
CA GLY A 240 -9.97 -21.49 -23.84
C GLY A 240 -9.65 -21.65 -25.33
N TYR A 241 -10.23 -20.77 -26.16
CA TYR A 241 -10.11 -20.85 -27.62
C TYR A 241 -8.66 -20.81 -28.10
N ALA A 242 -7.86 -19.87 -27.59
CA ALA A 242 -6.46 -19.70 -28.00
C ALA A 242 -5.53 -20.87 -27.63
N LEU A 243 -5.87 -21.68 -26.62
CA LEU A 243 -4.96 -22.68 -26.05
C LEU A 243 -5.45 -24.13 -26.17
N ARG A 244 -6.67 -24.36 -26.66
CA ARG A 244 -7.30 -25.69 -26.77
C ARG A 244 -6.52 -26.71 -27.60
N GLN A 245 -5.68 -26.26 -28.52
CA GLN A 245 -4.85 -27.14 -29.36
C GLN A 245 -3.64 -27.73 -28.62
N TYR A 246 -3.30 -27.23 -27.43
CA TYR A 246 -2.16 -27.72 -26.67
C TYR A 246 -2.62 -28.71 -25.58
N GLU A 247 -2.24 -29.98 -25.71
CA GLU A 247 -2.62 -31.05 -24.77
C GLU A 247 -2.36 -30.71 -23.30
N ARG A 248 -1.30 -29.92 -23.01
CA ARG A 248 -0.97 -29.52 -21.64
C ARG A 248 -2.07 -28.73 -20.93
N TYR A 249 -2.98 -28.10 -21.67
CA TYR A 249 -4.07 -27.30 -21.12
C TYR A 249 -5.42 -28.03 -21.09
N ALA A 250 -5.50 -29.26 -21.60
CA ALA A 250 -6.65 -30.14 -21.47
C ALA A 250 -6.74 -30.72 -20.04
N ARG A 251 -7.18 -29.90 -19.08
CA ARG A 251 -7.18 -30.22 -17.63
C ARG A 251 -8.45 -30.91 -17.17
N LEU A 252 -9.58 -30.71 -17.87
CA LEU A 252 -10.85 -31.36 -17.57
C LEU A 252 -11.39 -32.14 -18.78
N ILE A 253 -12.11 -33.22 -18.48
CA ILE A 253 -12.92 -34.00 -19.43
C ILE A 253 -14.37 -34.05 -18.96
N VAL A 254 -15.32 -34.18 -19.89
CA VAL A 254 -16.75 -34.28 -19.58
C VAL A 254 -17.20 -35.72 -19.81
N ASP A 255 -17.89 -36.31 -18.84
CA ASP A 255 -18.46 -37.66 -18.97
C ASP A 255 -19.83 -37.65 -19.68
N SER A 256 -20.40 -38.84 -19.92
CA SER A 256 -21.70 -38.98 -20.57
C SER A 256 -22.87 -38.38 -19.79
N GLU A 257 -22.67 -38.11 -18.50
CA GLU A 257 -23.66 -37.49 -17.61
C GLU A 257 -23.47 -35.96 -17.52
N GLY A 258 -22.53 -35.39 -18.28
CA GLY A 258 -22.24 -33.95 -18.28
C GLY A 258 -21.41 -33.49 -17.07
N ARG A 259 -20.81 -34.41 -16.32
CA ARG A 259 -19.92 -34.07 -15.19
C ARG A 259 -18.51 -33.84 -15.68
N HIS A 260 -17.87 -32.83 -15.12
CA HIS A 260 -16.49 -32.47 -15.41
C HIS A 260 -15.56 -33.19 -14.43
N HIS A 261 -14.57 -33.89 -14.96
CA HIS A 261 -13.54 -34.64 -14.23
C HIS A 261 -12.16 -34.08 -14.55
N VAL A 262 -11.22 -34.16 -13.61
CA VAL A 262 -9.81 -33.95 -13.95
C VAL A 262 -9.31 -35.03 -14.91
N THR A 263 -8.53 -34.64 -15.92
CA THR A 263 -8.02 -35.58 -16.94
C THR A 263 -7.11 -36.67 -16.35
N GLY A 264 -6.46 -36.40 -15.21
CA GLY A 264 -5.70 -37.42 -14.49
C GLY A 264 -4.94 -36.93 -13.25
N PRO A 265 -4.27 -37.85 -12.51
CA PRO A 265 -3.62 -37.55 -11.23
C PRO A 265 -2.55 -36.48 -11.29
N ARG A 266 -1.90 -36.32 -12.47
CA ARG A 266 -0.89 -35.30 -12.70
C ARG A 266 -1.45 -33.89 -12.53
N VAL A 267 -2.65 -33.62 -13.04
CA VAL A 267 -3.33 -32.32 -12.93
C VAL A 267 -3.61 -32.00 -11.45
N ALA A 268 -4.20 -32.95 -10.72
CA ALA A 268 -4.52 -32.76 -9.30
C ALA A 268 -3.27 -32.61 -8.41
N ARG A 269 -2.16 -33.28 -8.76
CA ARG A 269 -0.87 -33.08 -8.08
C ARG A 269 -0.30 -31.69 -8.36
N GLN A 270 -0.35 -31.25 -9.61
CA GLN A 270 0.16 -29.94 -10.03
C GLN A 270 -0.62 -28.80 -9.37
N TYR A 271 -1.95 -28.92 -9.31
CA TYR A 271 -2.84 -28.02 -8.56
C TYR A 271 -2.41 -27.88 -7.09
N ARG A 272 -2.26 -29.00 -6.36
CA ARG A 272 -1.88 -29.00 -4.94
C ARG A 272 -0.53 -28.33 -4.64
N LEU A 273 0.40 -28.35 -5.59
CA LEU A 273 1.71 -27.71 -5.42
C LEU A 273 1.65 -26.18 -5.58
N ASN A 274 0.64 -25.64 -6.26
CA ASN A 274 0.58 -24.24 -6.69
C ASN A 274 -0.66 -23.48 -6.22
N VAL A 275 -1.68 -24.16 -5.67
CA VAL A 275 -2.89 -23.54 -5.13
C VAL A 275 -2.55 -22.47 -4.09
N GLY A 276 -3.23 -21.34 -4.17
CA GLY A 276 -2.99 -20.14 -3.37
C GLY A 276 -3.21 -18.86 -4.17
N THR A 277 -3.50 -17.79 -3.46
CA THR A 277 -3.73 -16.45 -4.03
C THR A 277 -2.64 -15.44 -3.63
N ILE A 278 -1.78 -15.80 -2.66
CA ILE A 278 -0.68 -14.93 -2.21
C ILE A 278 0.50 -15.08 -3.17
N VAL A 279 0.73 -14.06 -3.98
CA VAL A 279 1.92 -13.95 -4.84
C VAL A 279 2.97 -13.09 -4.13
N GLN A 280 4.23 -13.54 -4.12
CA GLN A 280 5.33 -12.77 -3.55
C GLN A 280 5.79 -11.71 -4.56
N GLU A 281 5.99 -10.48 -4.08
CA GLU A 281 6.62 -9.42 -4.87
C GLU A 281 8.07 -9.78 -5.20
N PRO A 282 8.44 -9.91 -6.47
CA PRO A 282 9.81 -10.18 -6.84
C PRO A 282 10.66 -8.92 -6.75
N MET A 283 11.93 -9.12 -6.42
CA MET A 283 12.97 -8.10 -6.52
C MET A 283 13.67 -8.22 -7.87
N ILE A 284 13.98 -7.10 -8.51
CA ILE A 284 14.80 -7.08 -9.72
C ILE A 284 16.16 -6.44 -9.48
N ASN A 285 17.16 -6.93 -10.21
CA ASN A 285 18.50 -6.35 -10.12
C ASN A 285 18.57 -5.05 -10.92
N VAL A 286 19.22 -4.02 -10.39
CA VAL A 286 19.49 -2.76 -11.12
C VAL A 286 20.92 -2.79 -11.64
N ARG A 287 21.12 -2.72 -12.96
CA ARG A 287 22.43 -2.90 -13.61
C ARG A 287 22.76 -1.79 -14.59
N LEU A 288 24.00 -1.29 -14.54
CA LEU A 288 24.49 -0.32 -15.53
C LEU A 288 24.62 -0.96 -16.93
N LEU A 289 24.33 -0.21 -18.00
CA LEU A 289 24.47 -0.60 -19.41
C LEU A 289 25.83 -1.26 -19.71
N ARG A 290 26.89 -0.78 -19.05
CA ARG A 290 28.25 -1.33 -19.09
C ARG A 290 28.80 -1.29 -17.67
N GLY A 291 28.46 -2.28 -16.84
CA GLY A 291 29.00 -2.29 -15.47
C GLY A 291 28.39 -3.31 -14.52
N ARG A 292 28.68 -3.08 -13.24
CA ARG A 292 28.30 -3.94 -12.11
C ARG A 292 26.82 -3.83 -11.76
N ASN A 293 26.32 -4.84 -11.04
CA ASN A 293 25.02 -4.79 -10.35
C ASN A 293 25.10 -3.75 -9.23
N LEU A 294 24.12 -2.84 -9.18
CA LEU A 294 24.02 -1.78 -8.17
C LEU A 294 23.20 -2.21 -6.95
N GLY A 295 22.37 -3.25 -7.08
CA GLY A 295 21.53 -3.75 -5.99
C GLY A 295 20.21 -4.33 -6.50
N GLN A 296 19.26 -4.48 -5.59
CA GLN A 296 17.91 -4.95 -5.90
C GLN A 296 16.86 -3.92 -5.49
N ILE A 297 15.84 -3.78 -6.33
CA ILE A 297 14.68 -2.91 -6.12
C ILE A 297 13.42 -3.74 -6.35
N GLU A 298 12.32 -3.39 -5.68
CA GLU A 298 11.07 -4.09 -5.91
C GLU A 298 10.61 -3.90 -7.36
N GLU A 299 10.13 -4.99 -7.97
CA GLU A 299 9.82 -5.05 -9.40
C GLU A 299 8.75 -4.02 -9.80
N TRP A 300 7.74 -3.83 -8.96
CA TRP A 300 6.62 -2.92 -9.23
C TRP A 300 7.05 -1.46 -9.46
N PHE A 301 8.07 -0.96 -8.77
CA PHE A 301 8.50 0.42 -8.96
C PHE A 301 9.07 0.60 -10.37
N ILE A 302 9.83 -0.39 -10.82
CA ILE A 302 10.43 -0.36 -12.16
C ILE A 302 9.38 -0.62 -13.25
N ASP A 303 8.26 -1.31 -12.95
CA ASP A 303 7.13 -1.44 -13.88
C ASP A 303 6.52 -0.10 -14.27
N GLN A 304 6.60 0.87 -13.36
CA GLN A 304 6.00 2.18 -13.55
C GLN A 304 6.82 3.09 -14.47
N LEU A 305 8.06 2.70 -14.78
CA LEU A 305 9.00 3.52 -15.55
C LEU A 305 8.87 3.25 -17.05
N VAL A 306 8.94 4.33 -17.83
CA VAL A 306 9.13 4.30 -19.28
C VAL A 306 10.59 4.58 -19.60
N VAL A 307 11.08 4.04 -20.72
CA VAL A 307 12.46 4.28 -21.16
C VAL A 307 12.75 5.78 -21.24
N GLY A 308 13.83 6.22 -20.60
CA GLY A 308 14.21 7.63 -20.49
C GLY A 308 13.90 8.26 -19.13
N ASP A 309 12.98 7.66 -18.35
CA ASP A 309 12.71 8.08 -16.97
C ASP A 309 13.97 7.99 -16.11
N THR A 310 14.14 8.95 -15.22
CA THR A 310 15.22 8.95 -14.22
C THR A 310 14.66 8.57 -12.86
N PHE A 311 15.43 7.83 -12.05
CA PHE A 311 15.09 7.47 -10.67
C PHE A 311 16.32 7.41 -9.76
N ALA A 312 16.12 7.65 -8.47
CA ALA A 312 17.19 7.60 -7.47
C ALA A 312 17.35 6.17 -6.94
N PHE A 313 18.56 5.62 -6.94
CA PHE A 313 18.82 4.28 -6.40
C PHE A 313 20.29 4.08 -6.00
N ALA A 314 20.51 3.44 -4.85
CA ALA A 314 21.84 3.07 -4.34
C ALA A 314 22.86 4.22 -4.34
N GLY A 315 22.40 5.45 -4.10
CA GLY A 315 23.29 6.59 -4.09
C GLY A 315 23.50 7.27 -5.46
N GLU A 316 22.73 6.95 -6.48
CA GLU A 316 22.94 7.48 -7.83
C GLU A 316 21.61 7.85 -8.49
N ILE A 317 21.61 8.88 -9.34
CA ILE A 317 20.51 9.15 -10.28
C ILE A 317 20.75 8.32 -11.55
N LEU A 318 19.80 7.43 -11.81
CA LEU A 318 19.87 6.45 -12.87
C LEU A 318 18.78 6.74 -13.90
N ARG A 319 19.14 6.76 -15.19
CA ARG A 319 18.16 6.75 -16.28
C ARG A 319 17.81 5.32 -16.63
N PHE A 320 16.53 5.00 -16.65
CA PHE A 320 16.01 3.71 -17.06
C PHE A 320 16.12 3.55 -18.58
N GLU A 321 16.88 2.54 -19.01
CA GLU A 321 17.15 2.23 -20.42
C GLU A 321 16.30 1.05 -20.91
N GLY A 322 15.53 0.45 -20.01
CA GLY A 322 14.65 -0.69 -20.28
C GLY A 322 14.99 -1.93 -19.45
N MET A 323 14.10 -2.91 -19.54
CA MET A 323 14.28 -4.22 -18.92
C MET A 323 15.09 -5.14 -19.82
N ARG A 324 16.04 -5.86 -19.22
CA ARG A 324 16.70 -7.02 -19.84
C ARG A 324 16.60 -8.22 -18.90
N GLU A 325 15.84 -9.22 -19.31
CA GLU A 325 15.57 -10.42 -18.51
C GLU A 325 14.93 -10.04 -17.15
N THR A 326 15.60 -10.32 -16.02
CA THR A 326 15.17 -9.97 -14.66
C THR A 326 15.99 -8.82 -14.07
N SER A 327 16.48 -7.92 -14.92
CA SER A 327 17.28 -6.76 -14.51
C SER A 327 16.83 -5.48 -15.21
N ALA A 328 16.71 -4.40 -14.44
CA ALA A 328 16.59 -3.05 -14.98
C ALA A 328 17.95 -2.62 -15.51
N THR A 329 18.03 -2.30 -16.80
CA THR A 329 19.24 -1.71 -17.39
C THR A 329 19.17 -0.20 -17.25
N VAL A 330 20.25 0.40 -16.77
CA VAL A 330 20.29 1.84 -16.46
C VAL A 330 21.58 2.50 -16.95
N SER A 331 21.54 3.81 -17.15
CA SER A 331 22.73 4.66 -17.29
C SER A 331 22.80 5.65 -16.14
N ARG A 332 24.00 6.15 -15.80
CA ARG A 332 24.12 7.30 -14.90
C ARG A 332 23.57 8.54 -15.59
N ALA A 333 22.78 9.32 -14.88
CA ALA A 333 22.24 10.59 -15.35
C ALA A 333 22.42 11.68 -14.27
N PRO A 334 23.68 12.05 -13.94
CA PRO A 334 23.95 13.09 -12.95
C PRO A 334 23.32 14.41 -13.38
N GLY A 335 22.68 15.11 -12.44
CA GLY A 335 22.07 16.42 -12.67
C GLY A 335 20.66 16.42 -13.27
N ARG A 336 20.05 15.24 -13.49
CA ARG A 336 18.60 15.13 -13.77
C ARG A 336 17.83 14.82 -12.49
N GLU A 337 16.61 15.31 -12.37
CA GLU A 337 15.77 14.95 -11.21
C GLU A 337 15.12 13.59 -11.43
N ALA A 338 14.83 12.89 -10.34
CA ALA A 338 14.59 11.46 -10.38
C ALA A 338 13.27 11.10 -9.68
N LYS A 339 12.54 10.13 -10.24
CA LYS A 339 11.44 9.44 -9.58
C LYS A 339 11.97 8.62 -8.39
N VAL A 340 11.15 8.48 -7.37
CA VAL A 340 11.57 7.88 -6.10
C VAL A 340 11.03 6.46 -5.96
N PRO A 341 11.91 5.46 -5.75
CA PRO A 341 11.50 4.12 -5.36
C PRO A 341 10.60 4.13 -4.14
N SER A 342 9.37 3.68 -4.36
CA SER A 342 8.48 3.25 -3.30
C SER A 342 8.58 1.74 -3.14
N TYR A 343 8.41 1.27 -1.91
CA TYR A 343 8.36 -0.15 -1.58
C TYR A 343 6.93 -0.52 -1.16
N TYR A 344 6.32 -1.49 -1.85
CA TYR A 344 4.96 -1.99 -1.73
C TYR A 344 4.74 -2.70 -0.40
N GLY A 345 5.76 -3.41 0.10
CA GLY A 345 5.68 -4.28 1.27
C GLY A 345 5.49 -3.60 2.64
N GLY A 346 5.30 -2.28 2.70
CA GLY A 346 5.28 -1.53 3.95
C GLY A 346 4.22 -0.44 4.12
N LYS A 347 3.33 -0.20 3.15
CA LYS A 347 2.40 0.94 3.25
C LYS A 347 0.99 0.52 2.90
N PHE A 348 0.23 0.20 3.94
CA PHE A 348 -1.22 0.27 3.80
C PHE A 348 -1.56 1.74 3.60
N PRO A 349 -2.28 2.10 2.52
CA PRO A 349 -2.70 3.47 2.33
C PRO A 349 -3.59 3.87 3.51
N LEU A 350 -3.58 5.16 3.82
CA LEU A 350 -4.61 5.77 4.63
C LEU A 350 -5.99 5.35 4.09
N SER A 351 -6.88 4.78 4.92
CA SER A 351 -8.22 4.43 4.43
C SER A 351 -8.98 5.68 3.97
N THR A 352 -9.85 5.55 2.96
CA THR A 352 -10.65 6.68 2.45
C THR A 352 -11.48 7.33 3.54
N TYR A 353 -12.02 6.53 4.45
CA TYR A 353 -12.73 6.98 5.64
C TYR A 353 -11.83 7.83 6.54
N LEU A 354 -10.65 7.33 6.92
CA LEU A 354 -9.74 8.07 7.80
C LEU A 354 -9.17 9.32 7.11
N ALA A 355 -8.95 9.29 5.79
CA ALA A 355 -8.59 10.44 4.99
C ALA A 355 -9.63 11.56 5.08
N ALA A 356 -10.92 11.23 4.94
CA ALA A 356 -12.01 12.19 5.11
C ALA A 356 -12.00 12.80 6.53
N ARG A 357 -11.87 11.97 7.57
CA ARG A 357 -11.82 12.44 8.97
C ARG A 357 -10.62 13.37 9.24
N VAL A 358 -9.47 13.13 8.60
CA VAL A 358 -8.31 14.03 8.68
C VAL A 358 -8.60 15.38 8.00
N ARG A 359 -9.25 15.37 6.83
CA ARG A 359 -9.65 16.62 6.15
C ARG A 359 -10.70 17.40 6.96
N ASP A 360 -11.65 16.73 7.59
CA ASP A 360 -12.64 17.35 8.49
C ASP A 360 -11.96 18.02 9.69
N LEU A 361 -11.00 17.32 10.31
CA LEU A 361 -10.21 17.86 11.42
C LEU A 361 -9.40 19.10 10.98
N LEU A 362 -8.81 19.07 9.78
CA LEU A 362 -8.09 20.22 9.20
C LEU A 362 -9.01 21.40 8.87
N ALA A 363 -10.30 21.17 8.64
CA ALA A 363 -11.28 22.22 8.40
C ALA A 363 -11.90 22.77 9.70
N ASP A 364 -12.01 21.95 10.76
CA ASP A 364 -12.65 22.34 12.02
C ASP A 364 -11.68 23.05 13.00
N GLN A 365 -11.83 24.37 13.13
CA GLN A 365 -11.07 25.19 14.08
C GLN A 365 -11.27 24.77 15.55
N LYS A 366 -12.43 24.22 15.94
CA LYS A 366 -12.67 23.75 17.30
C LYS A 366 -11.89 22.47 17.58
N ALA A 367 -11.93 21.51 16.67
CA ALA A 367 -11.10 20.30 16.75
C ALA A 367 -9.60 20.64 16.82
N GLN A 368 -9.15 21.61 16.03
CA GLN A 368 -7.74 22.03 16.00
C GLN A 368 -7.23 22.57 17.34
N LYS A 369 -8.09 23.20 18.16
CA LYS A 369 -7.70 23.67 19.49
C LYS A 369 -7.28 22.53 20.43
N LYS A 370 -7.75 21.31 20.18
CA LYS A 370 -7.43 20.11 20.98
C LYS A 370 -6.10 19.46 20.57
N LEU A 371 -5.52 19.84 19.42
CA LEU A 371 -4.25 19.29 18.97
C LEU A 371 -3.08 19.75 19.86
N PRO A 372 -1.97 19.00 19.90
CA PRO A 372 -0.75 19.43 20.58
C PRO A 372 -0.23 20.79 20.08
N GLY A 373 0.38 21.57 20.97
CA GLY A 373 0.89 22.93 20.68
C GLY A 373 1.70 23.03 19.39
N PRO A 374 2.75 22.21 19.18
CA PRO A 374 3.55 22.25 17.96
C PRO A 374 2.76 22.04 16.66
N VAL A 375 1.67 21.25 16.70
CA VAL A 375 0.79 21.02 15.54
C VAL A 375 -0.14 22.21 15.33
N ARG A 376 -0.68 22.79 16.39
CA ARG A 376 -1.49 24.02 16.29
C ARG A 376 -0.69 25.18 15.72
N ASP A 377 0.56 25.33 16.14
CA ASP A 377 1.47 26.37 15.65
C ASP A 377 1.76 26.16 14.17
N TRP A 378 2.02 24.91 13.76
CA TRP A 378 2.22 24.53 12.37
C TRP A 378 1.01 24.87 11.47
N LEU A 379 -0.20 24.49 11.88
CA LEU A 379 -1.41 24.83 11.14
C LEU A 379 -1.66 26.34 11.11
N SER A 380 -1.27 27.06 12.15
CA SER A 380 -1.36 28.51 12.21
C SER A 380 -0.35 29.20 11.29
N MET A 381 0.86 28.67 11.15
CA MET A 381 1.83 29.11 10.15
C MET A 381 1.28 28.89 8.74
N GLN A 382 0.66 27.72 8.48
CA GLN A 382 0.05 27.43 7.18
C GLN A 382 -1.02 28.47 6.83
N ARG A 383 -1.94 28.79 7.76
CA ARG A 383 -2.99 29.81 7.52
C ARG A 383 -2.45 31.22 7.27
N ARG A 384 -1.23 31.53 7.71
CA ARG A 384 -0.59 32.82 7.42
C ARG A 384 0.00 32.87 6.02
N ARG A 385 0.45 31.72 5.50
CA ARG A 385 1.10 31.62 4.18
C ARG A 385 0.13 31.27 3.06
N SER A 386 -0.87 30.46 3.35
CA SER A 386 -1.80 29.86 2.41
C SER A 386 -3.10 29.51 3.17
N VAL A 387 -3.85 28.51 2.71
CA VAL A 387 -5.06 27.99 3.35
C VAL A 387 -4.85 26.56 3.86
N LEU A 388 -5.80 26.06 4.66
CA LEU A 388 -5.86 24.64 5.02
C LEU A 388 -6.73 23.89 4.00
N PRO A 389 -6.42 22.62 3.68
CA PRO A 389 -7.24 21.80 2.81
C PRO A 389 -8.70 21.74 3.28
N ALA A 390 -9.64 21.94 2.37
CA ALA A 390 -11.06 21.78 2.63
C ALA A 390 -11.48 20.29 2.58
N PRO A 391 -12.60 19.89 3.23
CA PRO A 391 -13.08 18.51 3.23
C PRO A 391 -13.33 17.95 1.83
N GLU A 392 -13.98 18.77 1.00
CA GLU A 392 -14.47 18.41 -0.33
C GLU A 392 -13.61 18.94 -1.49
N GLY A 393 -12.65 19.82 -1.21
CA GLY A 393 -11.81 20.45 -2.24
C GLY A 393 -10.44 19.81 -2.40
N LEU A 394 -9.66 20.36 -3.35
CA LEU A 394 -8.23 20.13 -3.46
C LEU A 394 -7.49 21.45 -3.23
N LEU A 395 -6.65 21.53 -2.21
CA LEU A 395 -5.66 22.58 -2.11
C LEU A 395 -4.49 22.24 -3.04
N VAL A 396 -4.15 23.18 -3.93
CA VAL A 396 -2.97 23.13 -4.77
C VAL A 396 -2.13 24.38 -4.51
N GLU A 397 -0.83 24.20 -4.28
CA GLU A 397 0.11 25.28 -3.99
C GLU A 397 1.22 25.31 -5.03
N GLY A 398 1.46 26.48 -5.63
CA GLY A 398 2.50 26.71 -6.62
C GLY A 398 3.57 27.64 -6.07
N PHE A 399 4.86 27.28 -6.10
CA PHE A 399 5.94 28.18 -5.68
C PHE A 399 7.27 27.93 -6.39
N PRO A 400 8.09 28.97 -6.62
CA PRO A 400 9.45 28.81 -7.13
C PRO A 400 10.41 28.39 -6.01
N ARG A 401 11.35 27.50 -6.30
CA ARG A 401 12.48 27.16 -5.42
C ARG A 401 13.65 26.57 -6.20
N GLY A 402 14.87 27.04 -5.95
CA GLY A 402 16.07 26.46 -6.56
C GLY A 402 16.07 26.44 -8.09
N GLY A 403 15.51 27.47 -8.73
CA GLY A 403 15.41 27.58 -10.19
C GLY A 403 14.33 26.69 -10.84
N LYS A 404 13.40 26.16 -10.06
CA LYS A 404 12.29 25.30 -10.50
C LYS A 404 10.97 25.82 -9.96
N HIS A 405 9.86 25.37 -10.54
CA HIS A 405 8.52 25.61 -10.03
C HIS A 405 7.94 24.32 -9.45
N TYR A 406 7.43 24.39 -8.23
CA TYR A 406 6.80 23.28 -7.53
C TYR A 406 5.29 23.45 -7.54
N LEU A 407 4.58 22.36 -7.78
CA LEU A 407 3.14 22.22 -7.65
C LEU A 407 2.88 21.14 -6.58
N VAL A 408 2.37 21.54 -5.42
CA VAL A 408 2.08 20.64 -4.29
C VAL A 408 0.57 20.56 -4.09
N CYS A 409 0.01 19.36 -4.13
CA CYS A 409 -1.42 19.13 -3.93
C CYS A 409 -1.65 18.22 -2.71
N TYR A 410 -2.78 18.42 -2.02
CA TYR A 410 -3.12 17.72 -0.77
C TYR A 410 -4.41 16.86 -0.88
N PRO A 411 -4.41 15.77 -1.66
CA PRO A 411 -5.57 14.89 -1.84
C PRO A 411 -5.96 14.04 -0.61
N PHE A 412 -4.99 13.54 0.17
CA PHE A 412 -5.17 12.59 1.30
C PHE A 412 -5.60 11.16 0.95
N GLU A 413 -5.62 10.78 -0.33
CA GLU A 413 -6.10 9.47 -0.77
C GLU A 413 -5.08 8.34 -0.62
N GLY A 414 -3.94 8.60 0.03
CA GLY A 414 -2.92 7.61 0.26
C GLY A 414 -1.95 7.49 -0.91
N ARG A 415 -0.78 6.94 -0.60
CA ARG A 415 0.38 7.02 -1.50
C ARG A 415 0.16 6.37 -2.86
N LEU A 416 -0.55 5.24 -2.95
CA LEU A 416 -0.77 4.53 -4.22
C LEU A 416 -1.56 5.40 -5.21
N ALA A 417 -2.71 5.96 -4.79
CA ALA A 417 -3.49 6.86 -5.63
C ALA A 417 -2.70 8.12 -6.02
N HIS A 418 -1.90 8.67 -5.09
CA HIS A 418 -1.05 9.84 -5.36
C HIS A 418 0.08 9.53 -6.34
N GLN A 419 0.60 8.31 -6.36
CA GLN A 419 1.60 7.88 -7.34
C GLN A 419 1.01 7.81 -8.74
N THR A 420 -0.14 7.13 -8.88
CA THR A 420 -0.89 7.10 -10.14
C THR A 420 -1.20 8.51 -10.62
N LEU A 421 -1.69 9.38 -9.73
CA LEU A 421 -1.94 10.79 -10.04
C LEU A 421 -0.66 11.52 -10.48
N GLY A 422 0.46 11.36 -9.78
CA GLY A 422 1.74 11.97 -10.17
C GLY A 422 2.22 11.54 -11.56
N MET A 423 2.04 10.27 -11.89
CA MET A 423 2.40 9.73 -13.20
C MET A 423 1.54 10.32 -14.32
N LEU A 424 0.23 10.40 -14.12
CA LEU A 424 -0.69 10.99 -15.10
C LEU A 424 -0.49 12.51 -15.21
N LEU A 425 -0.33 13.21 -14.08
CA LEU A 425 -0.10 14.65 -14.03
C LEU A 425 1.19 15.06 -14.76
N THR A 426 2.29 14.33 -14.56
CA THR A 426 3.54 14.66 -15.26
C THR A 426 3.39 14.54 -16.78
N ARG A 427 2.63 13.57 -17.30
CA ARG A 427 2.34 13.50 -18.74
C ARG A 427 1.49 14.67 -19.23
N ARG A 428 0.42 15.02 -18.52
CA ARG A 428 -0.40 16.19 -18.85
C ARG A 428 0.43 17.47 -18.85
N MET A 429 1.26 17.64 -17.83
CA MET A 429 2.17 18.77 -17.72
C MET A 429 3.20 18.81 -18.85
N GLU A 430 3.73 17.67 -19.29
CA GLU A 430 4.62 17.61 -20.45
C GLU A 430 3.91 18.05 -21.73
N ARG A 431 2.70 17.55 -22.00
CA ARG A 431 1.88 17.95 -23.16
C ARG A 431 1.48 19.43 -23.13
N ALA A 432 1.23 19.97 -21.94
CA ALA A 432 0.98 21.39 -21.71
C ALA A 432 2.25 22.26 -21.76
N GLY A 433 3.43 21.68 -21.97
CA GLY A 433 4.69 22.40 -22.12
C GLY A 433 5.32 22.87 -20.80
N HIS A 434 4.87 22.36 -19.65
CA HIS A 434 5.42 22.72 -18.34
C HIS A 434 6.80 22.09 -18.08
N ARG A 435 7.13 21.00 -18.79
CA ARG A 435 8.40 20.26 -18.65
C ARG A 435 8.65 19.80 -17.21
N PRO A 436 7.79 18.92 -16.66
CA PRO A 436 8.02 18.34 -15.35
C PRO A 436 9.30 17.49 -15.33
N PHE A 437 10.02 17.57 -14.24
CA PHE A 437 11.23 16.78 -14.04
C PHE A 437 10.98 15.54 -13.18
N GLY A 438 9.98 15.57 -12.30
CA GLY A 438 9.65 14.46 -11.42
C GLY A 438 8.53 14.77 -10.45
N PHE A 439 8.17 13.78 -9.64
CA PHE A 439 7.19 13.93 -8.57
C PHE A 439 7.55 13.06 -7.37
N VAL A 440 7.04 13.44 -6.20
CA VAL A 440 7.08 12.63 -4.97
C VAL A 440 5.69 12.53 -4.37
N ALA A 441 5.32 11.34 -3.91
CA ALA A 441 4.02 11.05 -3.34
C ALA A 441 4.16 10.54 -1.90
N SER A 442 3.36 11.12 -1.00
CA SER A 442 3.22 10.72 0.40
C SER A 442 1.80 10.19 0.65
N GLU A 443 1.47 9.82 1.90
CA GLU A 443 0.10 9.42 2.25
C GLU A 443 -0.91 10.58 2.16
N TYR A 444 -0.43 11.83 2.24
CA TYR A 444 -1.30 13.00 2.40
C TYR A 444 -1.28 13.93 1.18
N ALA A 445 -0.15 13.95 0.47
CA ALA A 445 0.10 14.91 -0.59
C ALA A 445 1.01 14.37 -1.70
N LEU A 446 1.03 15.11 -2.80
CA LEU A 446 1.84 14.89 -4.00
C LEU A 446 2.49 16.20 -4.40
N ALA A 447 3.79 16.17 -4.68
CA ALA A 447 4.52 17.32 -5.23
C ALA A 447 5.08 16.96 -6.61
N VAL A 448 4.86 17.83 -7.59
CA VAL A 448 5.47 17.78 -8.92
C VAL A 448 6.34 19.03 -9.09
N TRP A 449 7.49 18.91 -9.72
CA TRP A 449 8.33 20.07 -9.99
C TRP A 449 8.76 20.11 -11.46
N SER A 450 8.82 21.32 -12.01
CA SER A 450 8.92 21.57 -13.44
C SER A 450 9.76 22.79 -13.77
N LEU A 451 10.19 22.88 -15.03
CA LEU A 451 10.95 24.03 -15.51
C LEU A 451 10.08 25.28 -15.60
N ASN A 452 8.85 25.13 -16.11
CA ASN A 452 7.92 26.23 -16.31
C ASN A 452 6.82 26.16 -15.26
N GLN A 453 6.38 27.34 -14.80
CA GLN A 453 5.27 27.47 -13.86
C GLN A 453 3.95 26.97 -14.49
N VAL A 454 3.07 26.43 -13.65
CA VAL A 454 1.68 26.13 -13.99
C VAL A 454 0.83 27.35 -13.65
N GLU A 455 0.15 27.91 -14.64
CA GLU A 455 -0.74 29.06 -14.45
C GLU A 455 -2.18 28.65 -14.15
N ASP A 456 -2.67 27.63 -14.85
CA ASP A 456 -4.00 27.05 -14.67
C ASP A 456 -3.87 25.56 -14.34
N VAL A 457 -4.44 25.17 -13.21
CA VAL A 457 -4.37 23.80 -12.70
C VAL A 457 -5.60 22.99 -13.04
N ASP A 458 -6.75 23.62 -13.32
CA ASP A 458 -8.02 22.91 -13.52
C ASP A 458 -7.95 21.85 -14.64
N PRO A 459 -7.36 22.13 -15.82
CA PRO A 459 -7.22 21.14 -16.89
C PRO A 459 -6.34 19.94 -16.50
N LEU A 460 -5.42 20.11 -15.54
CA LEU A 460 -4.52 19.04 -15.13
C LEU A 460 -5.23 17.97 -14.31
N PHE A 461 -6.32 18.31 -13.62
CA PHE A 461 -7.05 17.40 -12.72
C PHE A 461 -8.42 16.94 -13.26
N GLY A 462 -8.64 17.03 -14.57
CA GLY A 462 -9.84 16.50 -15.20
C GLY A 462 -9.95 14.97 -15.05
N GLU A 463 -11.17 14.47 -14.81
CA GLU A 463 -11.47 13.03 -14.65
C GLU A 463 -11.14 12.22 -15.92
N ASP A 464 -11.11 12.88 -17.07
CA ASP A 464 -10.73 12.31 -18.36
C ASP A 464 -9.31 11.71 -18.37
N MET A 465 -8.46 12.02 -17.39
CA MET A 465 -7.14 11.39 -17.23
C MET A 465 -7.20 9.89 -16.99
N LEU A 466 -8.32 9.40 -16.46
CA LEU A 466 -8.52 7.97 -16.22
C LEU A 466 -8.95 7.21 -17.48
N GLY A 467 -9.23 7.92 -18.57
CA GLY A 467 -9.43 7.35 -19.90
C GLY A 467 -8.11 7.28 -20.67
N ASP A 468 -8.00 8.09 -21.72
CA ASP A 468 -6.94 8.00 -22.72
C ASP A 468 -5.51 8.08 -22.14
N ASP A 469 -5.28 8.96 -21.16
CA ASP A 469 -3.94 9.15 -20.57
C ASP A 469 -3.46 7.89 -19.83
N LEU A 470 -4.37 7.26 -19.09
CA LEU A 470 -4.11 6.02 -18.38
C LEU A 470 -3.93 4.87 -19.36
N GLU A 471 -4.76 4.75 -20.38
CA GLU A 471 -4.66 3.69 -21.40
C GLU A 471 -3.34 3.77 -22.17
N GLU A 472 -2.95 4.96 -22.62
CA GLU A 472 -1.67 5.21 -23.28
C GLU A 472 -0.50 4.89 -22.36
N TRP A 473 -0.61 5.24 -21.08
CA TRP A 473 0.42 4.90 -20.10
C TRP A 473 0.54 3.39 -19.87
N LEU A 474 -0.58 2.71 -19.68
CA LEU A 474 -0.63 1.25 -19.54
C LEU A 474 -0.06 0.53 -20.75
N ALA A 475 -0.28 1.06 -21.96
CA ALA A 475 0.23 0.50 -23.21
C ALA A 475 1.76 0.57 -23.33
N GLU A 476 2.38 1.61 -22.77
CA GLU A 476 3.84 1.81 -22.77
C GLU A 476 4.54 1.16 -21.57
N SER A 477 3.82 0.95 -20.47
CA SER A 477 4.35 0.33 -19.26
C SER A 477 4.45 -1.20 -19.36
N ASN A 478 5.30 -1.80 -18.52
CA ASN A 478 5.34 -3.27 -18.37
C ASN A 478 4.28 -3.79 -17.36
N LEU A 479 3.54 -2.90 -16.70
CA LEU A 479 2.63 -3.21 -15.61
C LEU A 479 1.62 -4.31 -15.98
N MET A 480 1.01 -4.22 -17.17
CA MET A 480 -0.02 -5.16 -17.61
C MET A 480 0.53 -6.58 -17.81
N LYS A 481 1.73 -6.71 -18.41
CA LYS A 481 2.37 -8.02 -18.59
C LYS A 481 2.72 -8.67 -17.25
N ARG A 482 3.20 -7.86 -16.29
CA ARG A 482 3.57 -8.37 -14.96
C ARG A 482 2.34 -8.69 -14.10
N THR A 483 1.30 -7.88 -14.15
CA THR A 483 0.01 -8.19 -13.52
C THR A 483 -0.57 -9.48 -14.10
N PHE A 484 -0.48 -9.66 -15.43
CA PHE A 484 -0.91 -10.90 -16.08
C PHE A 484 -0.13 -12.12 -15.59
N ARG A 485 1.15 -12.00 -15.25
CA ARG A 485 1.91 -13.10 -14.65
C ARG A 485 1.30 -13.57 -13.32
N ASN A 486 0.85 -12.65 -12.47
CA ASN A 486 0.22 -12.98 -11.19
C ASN A 486 -1.14 -13.66 -11.41
N VAL A 487 -1.96 -13.11 -12.28
CA VAL A 487 -3.24 -13.69 -12.72
C VAL A 487 -3.05 -15.09 -13.33
N ALA A 488 -2.04 -15.25 -14.17
CA ALA A 488 -1.71 -16.52 -14.82
C ALA A 488 -1.22 -17.58 -13.82
N LEU A 489 -0.51 -17.17 -12.77
CA LEU A 489 -0.13 -18.04 -11.66
C LEU A 489 -1.36 -18.51 -10.88
N ILE A 490 -2.23 -17.57 -10.47
CA ILE A 490 -3.43 -17.88 -9.67
C ILE A 490 -4.40 -18.75 -10.49
N ALA A 491 -4.64 -18.42 -11.76
CA ALA A 491 -5.52 -19.19 -12.64
C ALA A 491 -4.95 -20.57 -13.05
N GLY A 492 -3.71 -20.89 -12.67
CA GLY A 492 -3.04 -22.13 -13.01
C GLY A 492 -2.69 -22.25 -14.50
N LEU A 493 -2.53 -21.13 -15.20
CA LEU A 493 -2.00 -21.08 -16.57
C LEU A 493 -0.51 -21.39 -16.59
N ILE A 494 0.21 -20.90 -15.57
CA ILE A 494 1.65 -21.10 -15.42
C ILE A 494 1.91 -21.71 -14.05
N ASP A 495 2.58 -22.85 -14.06
CA ASP A 495 3.04 -23.52 -12.84
C ASP A 495 4.38 -22.98 -12.37
N ARG A 496 4.48 -22.62 -11.08
CA ARG A 496 5.74 -22.23 -10.43
C ARG A 496 6.49 -23.46 -9.90
N ARG A 497 5.79 -24.33 -9.18
CA ARG A 497 6.37 -25.50 -8.51
C ARG A 497 6.07 -26.76 -9.29
N HIS A 498 7.11 -27.53 -9.53
CA HIS A 498 7.05 -28.87 -10.08
C HIS A 498 7.69 -29.87 -9.10
N PRO A 499 7.43 -31.17 -9.27
CA PRO A 499 8.08 -32.22 -8.50
C PRO A 499 9.61 -32.09 -8.49
N GLY A 500 10.21 -31.74 -7.34
CA GLY A 500 11.66 -31.61 -7.19
C GLY A 500 12.28 -30.41 -7.92
N GLN A 501 11.48 -29.50 -8.50
CA GLN A 501 11.95 -28.34 -9.24
C GLN A 501 11.05 -27.13 -9.00
N GLU A 502 11.63 -25.95 -8.88
CA GLU A 502 10.88 -24.70 -8.83
C GLU A 502 11.37 -23.80 -9.97
N LYS A 503 10.44 -23.29 -10.79
CA LYS A 503 10.80 -22.35 -11.85
C LYS A 503 11.32 -21.06 -11.24
N THR A 504 12.42 -20.58 -11.80
CA THR A 504 12.97 -19.27 -11.46
C THR A 504 12.04 -18.14 -11.92
N GLY A 505 12.10 -16.97 -11.27
CA GLY A 505 11.31 -15.80 -11.69
C GLY A 505 11.50 -15.45 -13.16
N ARG A 506 12.72 -15.63 -13.69
CA ARG A 506 13.03 -15.45 -15.12
C ARG A 506 12.22 -16.36 -16.04
N GLN A 507 12.16 -17.66 -15.74
CA GLN A 507 11.41 -18.63 -16.55
C GLN A 507 9.91 -18.35 -16.52
N MET A 508 9.42 -17.84 -15.39
CA MET A 508 8.03 -17.43 -15.21
C MET A 508 7.69 -16.23 -16.09
N THR A 509 8.48 -15.15 -16.03
CA THR A 509 8.24 -13.92 -16.81
C THR A 509 8.26 -14.17 -18.32
N PHE A 510 9.24 -14.92 -18.83
CA PHE A 510 9.30 -15.22 -20.27
C PHE A 510 8.06 -15.97 -20.76
N SER A 511 7.57 -16.92 -19.96
CA SER A 511 6.38 -17.71 -20.30
C SER A 511 5.11 -16.86 -20.26
N SER A 512 4.97 -15.97 -19.26
CA SER A 512 3.79 -15.10 -19.14
C SER A 512 3.71 -14.07 -20.24
N ASP A 513 4.83 -13.44 -20.59
CA ASP A 513 4.85 -12.37 -21.59
C ASP A 513 4.44 -12.88 -22.96
N LEU A 514 4.96 -14.04 -23.36
CA LEU A 514 4.59 -14.68 -24.63
C LEU A 514 3.10 -15.01 -24.68
N ILE A 515 2.55 -15.58 -23.60
CA ILE A 515 1.12 -15.93 -23.57
C ILE A 515 0.26 -14.66 -23.56
N TYR A 516 0.65 -13.63 -22.82
CA TYR A 516 -0.03 -12.33 -22.82
C TYR A 516 -0.08 -11.72 -24.23
N ASP A 517 1.05 -11.67 -24.93
CA ASP A 517 1.14 -11.11 -26.28
C ASP A 517 0.28 -11.90 -27.29
N VAL A 518 0.24 -13.23 -27.17
CA VAL A 518 -0.64 -14.10 -27.97
C VAL A 518 -2.11 -13.81 -27.67
N LEU A 519 -2.51 -13.80 -26.40
CA LEU A 519 -3.91 -13.54 -26.04
C LEU A 519 -4.34 -12.14 -26.47
N ARG A 520 -3.52 -11.12 -26.22
CA ARG A 520 -3.83 -9.74 -26.63
C ARG A 520 -4.03 -9.62 -28.14
N LYS A 521 -3.27 -10.37 -28.94
CA LYS A 521 -3.34 -10.32 -30.40
C LYS A 521 -4.49 -11.15 -30.98
N TYR A 522 -4.79 -12.31 -30.42
CA TYR A 522 -5.71 -13.29 -31.03
C TYR A 522 -7.05 -13.46 -30.29
N GLU A 523 -7.12 -13.08 -29.01
CA GLU A 523 -8.32 -13.16 -28.16
C GLU A 523 -8.32 -12.02 -27.13
N PRO A 524 -8.46 -10.74 -27.56
CA PRO A 524 -8.32 -9.57 -26.68
C PRO A 524 -9.37 -9.51 -25.56
N ASP A 525 -10.50 -10.21 -25.72
CA ASP A 525 -11.55 -10.32 -24.71
C ASP A 525 -11.39 -11.52 -23.77
N HIS A 526 -10.25 -12.24 -23.84
CA HIS A 526 -9.95 -13.41 -23.01
C HIS A 526 -10.10 -13.11 -21.51
N ILE A 527 -10.67 -14.06 -20.75
CA ILE A 527 -11.02 -13.86 -19.33
C ILE A 527 -9.84 -13.46 -18.45
N LEU A 528 -8.63 -13.93 -18.74
CA LEU A 528 -7.43 -13.58 -17.98
C LEU A 528 -6.94 -12.17 -18.29
N LEU A 529 -7.16 -11.65 -19.50
CA LEU A 529 -6.87 -10.23 -19.80
C LEU A 529 -7.83 -9.33 -19.04
N ARG A 530 -9.12 -9.71 -18.98
CA ARG A 530 -10.12 -9.03 -18.15
C ARG A 530 -9.75 -9.06 -16.66
N ALA A 531 -9.30 -10.22 -16.16
CA ALA A 531 -8.82 -10.36 -14.79
C ALA A 531 -7.59 -9.48 -14.52
N THR A 532 -6.64 -9.44 -15.45
CA THR A 532 -5.45 -8.56 -15.36
C THR A 532 -5.82 -7.09 -15.30
N GLN A 533 -6.75 -6.63 -16.14
CA GLN A 533 -7.21 -5.24 -16.10
C GLN A 533 -7.86 -4.90 -14.76
N ALA A 534 -8.72 -5.79 -14.24
CA ALA A 534 -9.37 -5.60 -12.95
C ALA A 534 -8.33 -5.56 -11.81
N ASP A 535 -7.37 -6.49 -11.79
CA ASP A 535 -6.34 -6.57 -10.76
C ASP A 535 -5.39 -5.36 -10.78
N ALA A 536 -4.93 -4.94 -11.96
CA ALA A 536 -4.10 -3.73 -12.12
C ALA A 536 -4.81 -2.47 -11.61
N ALA A 537 -6.11 -2.35 -11.91
CA ALA A 537 -6.92 -1.21 -11.52
C ALA A 537 -7.10 -1.08 -10.00
N THR A 538 -7.35 -2.20 -9.31
CA THR A 538 -7.57 -2.19 -7.86
C THR A 538 -6.30 -2.33 -7.02
N GLY A 539 -5.30 -3.06 -7.49
CA GLY A 539 -4.11 -3.39 -6.70
C GLY A 539 -3.00 -2.36 -6.83
N LEU A 540 -2.54 -2.12 -8.06
CA LEU A 540 -1.29 -1.39 -8.31
C LEU A 540 -1.49 0.11 -8.51
N LEU A 541 -2.67 0.54 -8.97
CA LEU A 541 -2.94 1.93 -9.35
C LEU A 541 -4.02 2.62 -8.51
N ASP A 542 -4.80 1.88 -7.73
CA ASP A 542 -5.98 2.34 -6.97
C ASP A 542 -6.85 3.34 -7.76
N ILE A 543 -7.22 2.95 -8.99
CA ILE A 543 -7.96 3.80 -9.94
C ILE A 543 -9.31 4.19 -9.36
N GLY A 544 -9.98 3.26 -8.67
CA GLY A 544 -11.28 3.51 -8.07
C GLY A 544 -11.24 4.67 -7.06
N ARG A 545 -10.21 4.69 -6.20
CA ARG A 545 -10.01 5.78 -5.26
C ARG A 545 -9.61 7.08 -5.95
N LEU A 546 -8.74 7.01 -6.95
CA LEU A 546 -8.35 8.19 -7.72
C LEU A 546 -9.55 8.82 -8.43
N GLY A 547 -10.42 8.01 -9.05
CA GLY A 547 -11.66 8.48 -9.67
C GLY A 547 -12.62 9.13 -8.67
N GLN A 548 -12.82 8.52 -7.50
CA GLN A 548 -13.61 9.13 -6.41
C GLN A 548 -13.04 10.48 -5.98
N MET A 549 -11.71 10.61 -5.91
CA MET A 549 -11.06 11.88 -5.60
C MET A 549 -11.28 12.91 -6.70
N LEU A 550 -11.04 12.58 -7.97
CA LEU A 550 -11.24 13.50 -9.10
C LEU A 550 -12.70 13.99 -9.17
N GLY A 551 -13.67 13.10 -8.96
CA GLY A 551 -15.08 13.47 -8.85
C GLY A 551 -15.39 14.37 -7.65
N ARG A 552 -14.78 14.11 -6.48
CA ARG A 552 -14.93 14.94 -5.28
C ARG A 552 -14.47 16.38 -5.52
N ILE A 553 -13.31 16.54 -6.16
CA ILE A 553 -12.64 17.84 -6.31
C ILE A 553 -13.12 18.64 -7.52
N GLN A 554 -13.99 18.08 -8.37
CA GLN A 554 -14.46 18.72 -9.59
C GLN A 554 -15.05 20.11 -9.32
N GLY A 555 -14.45 21.14 -9.93
CA GLY A 555 -14.83 22.55 -9.73
C GLY A 555 -14.52 23.10 -8.33
N ARG A 556 -13.71 22.41 -7.53
CA ARG A 556 -13.38 22.73 -6.14
C ARG A 556 -11.87 22.71 -5.87
N ILE A 557 -11.08 23.16 -6.85
CA ILE A 557 -9.63 23.31 -6.72
C ILE A 557 -9.32 24.72 -6.22
N ASP A 558 -8.63 24.83 -5.09
CA ASP A 558 -8.12 26.10 -4.57
C ASP A 558 -6.62 26.20 -4.87
N TYR A 559 -6.29 26.94 -5.94
CA TYR A 559 -4.90 27.15 -6.35
C TYR A 559 -4.30 28.40 -5.71
N ARG A 560 -3.26 28.20 -4.89
CA ARG A 560 -2.51 29.25 -4.21
C ARG A 560 -1.12 29.38 -4.81
N ARG A 561 -0.86 30.48 -5.50
CA ARG A 561 0.50 30.87 -5.92
C ARG A 561 1.19 31.56 -4.76
N LEU A 562 2.28 30.96 -4.30
CA LEU A 562 3.07 31.40 -3.16
C LEU A 562 4.45 31.83 -3.63
N GLU A 563 5.07 32.77 -2.91
CA GLU A 563 6.42 33.23 -3.21
C GLU A 563 7.50 32.21 -2.81
N ARG A 564 7.17 31.31 -1.88
CA ARG A 564 8.08 30.28 -1.35
C ARG A 564 7.29 29.14 -0.72
N VAL A 565 8.00 28.09 -0.31
CA VAL A 565 7.42 26.87 0.28
C VAL A 565 6.46 27.14 1.45
N SER A 566 5.35 26.41 1.50
CA SER A 566 4.37 26.47 2.59
C SER A 566 4.72 25.49 3.73
N PRO A 567 4.24 25.74 4.96
CA PRO A 567 4.42 24.81 6.05
C PRO A 567 3.91 23.38 5.80
N LEU A 568 2.81 23.19 5.07
CA LEU A 568 2.31 21.86 4.72
C LEU A 568 3.16 21.16 3.64
N ALA A 569 3.89 21.91 2.80
CA ALA A 569 4.73 21.36 1.75
C ALA A 569 6.09 20.86 2.25
N VAL A 570 6.59 21.41 3.37
CA VAL A 570 7.90 21.06 3.95
C VAL A 570 8.13 19.54 4.03
N PRO A 571 7.19 18.71 4.52
CA PRO A 571 7.46 17.28 4.64
C PRO A 571 7.77 16.58 3.32
N LEU A 572 7.12 16.96 2.20
CA LEU A 572 7.44 16.41 0.88
C LEU A 572 8.76 16.96 0.35
N MET A 573 9.01 18.25 0.56
CA MET A 573 10.26 18.89 0.15
C MET A 573 11.48 18.27 0.86
N LEU A 574 11.32 17.81 2.11
CA LEU A 574 12.35 17.04 2.81
C LEU A 574 12.55 15.64 2.24
N GLU A 575 11.50 14.99 1.71
CA GLU A 575 11.66 13.72 0.99
C GLU A 575 12.49 13.93 -0.28
N ILE A 576 12.22 15.00 -1.04
CA ILE A 576 12.99 15.36 -2.25
C ILE A 576 14.46 15.68 -1.91
N GLY A 577 14.71 16.44 -0.83
CA GLY A 577 16.05 16.88 -0.44
C GLY A 577 16.98 15.74 0.02
N LYS A 578 16.42 14.71 0.68
CA LYS A 578 17.16 13.50 1.09
C LYS A 578 17.81 12.74 -0.07
N GLU A 579 17.33 12.97 -1.28
CA GLU A 579 17.73 12.23 -2.46
C GLU A 579 18.80 12.95 -3.28
N ALA A 580 18.96 14.27 -3.09
CA ALA A 580 19.91 15.09 -3.85
C ALA A 580 21.33 15.15 -3.22
N VAL A 581 21.46 14.95 -1.91
CA VAL A 581 22.72 15.11 -1.16
C VAL A 581 23.30 13.74 -0.84
N HIS A 582 24.49 13.40 -1.34
CA HIS A 582 25.12 12.09 -1.09
C HIS A 582 26.63 12.19 -0.74
N GLY A 583 27.01 11.69 0.44
CA GLY A 583 28.40 11.56 0.94
C GLY A 583 28.46 11.23 2.44
N ASP A 584 29.63 10.87 3.00
CA ASP A 584 29.81 10.42 4.40
C ASP A 584 29.49 11.46 5.49
N SER A 585 29.23 12.73 5.13
CA SER A 585 28.77 13.81 6.04
C SER A 585 27.25 14.06 5.94
N MET A 586 26.47 12.98 5.86
CA MET A 586 25.07 12.97 5.41
C MET A 586 24.06 13.54 6.41
N GLU A 587 24.14 13.16 7.69
CA GLU A 587 23.11 13.52 8.67
C GLU A 587 23.11 15.02 9.00
N ASP A 588 24.30 15.61 9.12
CA ASP A 588 24.45 17.03 9.43
C ASP A 588 23.96 17.92 8.28
N LEU A 589 24.34 17.62 7.03
CA LEU A 589 23.88 18.37 5.84
C LEU A 589 22.37 18.25 5.61
N LEU A 590 21.78 17.08 5.86
CA LEU A 590 20.33 16.89 5.75
C LEU A 590 19.58 17.58 6.89
N SER A 591 20.18 17.65 8.08
CA SER A 591 19.63 18.41 9.21
C SER A 591 19.67 19.91 8.91
N GLU A 592 20.79 20.44 8.42
CA GLU A 592 20.93 21.85 8.01
C GLU A 592 19.95 22.21 6.90
N ALA A 593 19.89 21.42 5.82
CA ALA A 593 18.93 21.66 4.72
C ALA A 593 17.47 21.57 5.18
N ALA A 594 17.19 20.74 6.20
CA ALA A 594 15.86 20.65 6.79
C ALA A 594 15.53 21.87 7.64
N GLU A 595 16.49 22.37 8.41
CA GLU A 595 16.36 23.60 9.19
C GLU A 595 16.16 24.81 8.29
N ASP A 596 16.94 24.96 7.22
CA ASP A 596 16.80 26.03 6.22
C ASP A 596 15.40 26.05 5.60
N LEU A 597 14.89 24.88 5.23
CA LEU A 597 13.57 24.74 4.63
C LEU A 597 12.45 25.08 5.64
N ILE A 598 12.61 24.65 6.89
CA ILE A 598 11.67 24.99 7.98
C ILE A 598 11.71 26.50 8.25
N GLU A 599 12.89 27.11 8.22
CA GLU A 599 13.05 28.55 8.41
C GLU A 599 12.37 29.32 7.26
N GLU A 600 12.63 28.95 6.01
CA GLU A 600 11.98 29.53 4.83
C GLU A 600 10.45 29.44 4.90
N ALA A 601 9.92 28.27 5.32
CA ALA A 601 8.49 28.07 5.49
C ALA A 601 7.89 28.88 6.66
N SER A 602 8.69 29.21 7.68
CA SER A 602 8.24 29.88 8.91
C SER A 602 8.52 31.39 8.96
N ARG A 603 9.38 31.93 8.08
CA ARG A 603 9.62 33.37 7.96
C ARG A 603 8.34 34.12 7.59
N LEU A 604 8.00 35.15 8.37
CA LEU A 604 6.77 35.93 8.21
C LEU A 604 6.89 37.08 7.20
N ILE A 605 8.08 37.30 6.64
CA ILE A 605 8.39 38.35 5.66
C ILE A 605 9.32 37.78 4.60
#